data_AF-A0A2D3NUF7-F1
#
_entry.id   AF-A0A2D3NUF7-F1
#
_cell.length_a   1.000
_cell.length_b   1.000
_cell.length_c   1.000
_cell.angle_alpha   90.00
_cell.angle_beta   90.00
_cell.angle_gamma   90.00
#
_symmetry.space_group_name_H-M   'P 1'
#
loop_
_entity.id
_entity.type
_entity.pdbx_description
1 polymer ?
#
loop_
_entity_poly.entity_id
_entity_poly.type
_entity_poly.pdbx_seq_one_letter_code
_entity_poly.pdbx_strand_id
1 'polypeptide(L)'
;MERVVYIRGKFKGNNKEMKEAYLYAKEMMTKYDLNPQYMGVTAKEGWNTHSILTIKRKEKQLLEELEKNKKIEDIELYAKEMEGKEMIDNKSYFLISQKDGIIAFWTNTNIEEIDFKEILEEMKKYVEPGIEEICDWESGALPIVYIHNGEEALEKTGKFQDKITVIYKKVTPLDIPIEV
;
A
#
# COMPACT_ATOMS: atom_id res chain seq x y z
N MET A 1 7.95 4.67 16.50
CA MET A 1 7.23 5.66 15.69
C MET A 1 7.53 5.34 14.25
N GLU A 2 6.49 5.17 13.44
CA GLU A 2 6.64 4.90 12.01
C GLU A 2 6.06 6.09 11.23
N ARG A 3 6.63 6.41 10.07
CA ARG A 3 6.00 7.39 9.17
C ARG A 3 5.18 6.69 8.11
N VAL A 4 3.95 7.14 7.99
CA VAL A 4 2.95 6.68 7.05
C VAL A 4 2.79 7.69 5.93
N VAL A 5 2.95 7.22 4.70
CA VAL A 5 2.49 7.94 3.50
C VAL A 5 1.47 7.08 2.79
N TYR A 6 0.35 7.69 2.39
CA TYR A 6 -0.60 7.01 1.52
C TYR A 6 -1.30 7.97 0.56
N ILE A 7 -1.71 7.41 -0.58
CA ILE A 7 -2.60 8.05 -1.54
C ILE A 7 -3.80 7.14 -1.81
N ARG A 8 -4.98 7.61 -1.45
CA ARG A 8 -6.23 6.95 -1.84
C ARG A 8 -6.79 7.72 -3.02
N GLY A 9 -7.32 7.05 -4.03
CA GLY A 9 -7.81 7.77 -5.19
C GLY A 9 -8.49 6.87 -6.19
N LYS A 10 -8.44 7.23 -7.47
CA LYS A 10 -8.83 6.35 -8.58
C LYS A 10 -7.59 5.93 -9.35
N PHE A 11 -7.41 4.63 -9.58
CA PHE A 11 -6.28 4.17 -10.38
C PHE A 11 -6.36 4.72 -11.82
N LYS A 12 -5.25 5.29 -12.29
CA LYS A 12 -5.06 5.83 -13.63
C LYS A 12 -4.24 4.83 -14.45
N GLY A 13 -4.93 3.97 -15.19
CA GLY A 13 -4.28 3.17 -16.22
C GLY A 13 -4.86 1.78 -16.39
N ASN A 14 -4.18 1.00 -17.21
CA ASN A 14 -4.48 -0.38 -17.51
C ASN A 14 -3.37 -1.28 -16.92
N ASN A 15 -3.27 -2.51 -17.42
CA ASN A 15 -2.26 -3.46 -16.99
C ASN A 15 -0.82 -2.97 -17.16
N LYS A 16 -0.55 -2.13 -18.16
CA LYS A 16 0.76 -1.53 -18.38
C LYS A 16 1.14 -0.62 -17.22
N GLU A 17 0.28 0.35 -16.88
CA GLU A 17 0.53 1.25 -15.74
C GLU A 17 0.52 0.48 -14.42
N MET A 18 -0.28 -0.60 -14.31
CA MET A 18 -0.28 -1.46 -13.12
C MET A 18 1.06 -2.20 -12.95
N LYS A 19 1.66 -2.66 -14.05
CA LYS A 19 3.02 -3.23 -14.06
C LYS A 19 4.07 -2.19 -13.67
N GLU A 20 3.97 -0.98 -14.22
CA GLU A 20 4.89 0.12 -13.89
C GLU A 20 4.78 0.51 -12.40
N ALA A 21 3.55 0.65 -11.88
CA ALA A 21 3.29 0.92 -10.47
C ALA A 21 3.83 -0.20 -9.55
N TYR A 22 3.65 -1.47 -9.92
CA TYR A 22 4.18 -2.62 -9.19
C TYR A 22 5.70 -2.60 -9.10
N LEU A 23 6.38 -2.36 -10.24
CA LEU A 23 7.83 -2.31 -10.29
C LEU A 23 8.38 -1.13 -9.48
N TYR A 24 7.76 0.04 -9.61
CA TYR A 24 8.09 1.22 -8.82
C TYR A 24 7.95 0.95 -7.31
N ALA A 25 6.81 0.38 -6.90
CA ALA A 25 6.55 0.02 -5.49
C ALA A 25 7.64 -0.89 -4.94
N LYS A 26 7.95 -1.98 -5.66
CA LYS A 26 8.97 -2.94 -5.28
C LYS A 26 10.37 -2.29 -5.20
N GLU A 27 10.72 -1.48 -6.19
CA GLU A 27 12.01 -0.75 -6.22
C GLU A 27 12.15 0.16 -5.00
N MET A 28 11.13 0.96 -4.69
CA MET A 28 11.15 1.86 -3.55
C MET A 28 11.26 1.08 -2.24
N MET A 29 10.45 0.03 -2.05
CA MET A 29 10.52 -0.85 -0.87
C MET A 29 11.91 -1.47 -0.68
N THR A 30 12.60 -1.81 -1.76
CA THR A 30 13.99 -2.29 -1.71
C THR A 30 14.97 -1.16 -1.40
N LYS A 31 14.86 0.00 -2.05
CA LYS A 31 15.75 1.18 -1.87
C LYS A 31 15.85 1.61 -0.41
N TYR A 32 14.78 1.46 0.34
CA TYR A 32 14.67 1.90 1.73
C TYR A 32 14.57 0.72 2.73
N ASP A 33 15.20 -0.42 2.42
CA ASP A 33 15.40 -1.55 3.34
C ASP A 33 14.12 -2.16 3.94
N LEU A 34 13.00 -2.06 3.24
CA LEU A 34 11.77 -2.79 3.59
C LEU A 34 11.81 -4.22 3.05
N ASN A 35 12.43 -4.42 1.88
CA ASN A 35 12.67 -5.72 1.26
C ASN A 35 11.39 -6.59 1.13
N PRO A 36 10.49 -6.29 0.18
CA PRO A 36 9.23 -7.03 0.06
C PRO A 36 9.48 -8.49 -0.29
N GLN A 37 8.86 -9.43 0.43
CA GLN A 37 9.06 -10.87 0.21
C GLN A 37 7.81 -11.58 -0.32
N TYR A 38 6.63 -11.00 -0.08
CA TYR A 38 5.36 -11.62 -0.43
C TYR A 38 4.46 -10.69 -1.24
N MET A 39 3.52 -11.29 -1.96
CA MET A 39 2.54 -10.60 -2.78
C MET A 39 1.17 -11.27 -2.70
N GLY A 40 0.13 -10.46 -2.76
CA GLY A 40 -1.24 -10.88 -3.04
C GLY A 40 -1.59 -10.49 -4.48
N VAL A 41 -2.37 -11.31 -5.16
CA VAL A 41 -2.92 -10.94 -6.48
C VAL A 41 -4.36 -11.39 -6.54
N THR A 42 -5.24 -10.45 -6.85
CA THR A 42 -6.66 -10.72 -7.12
C THR A 42 -6.89 -10.58 -8.60
N ALA A 43 -7.46 -11.60 -9.21
CA ALA A 43 -7.79 -11.62 -10.63
C ALA A 43 -9.01 -12.51 -10.87
N LYS A 44 -9.71 -12.29 -11.98
CA LYS A 44 -10.90 -13.09 -12.32
C LYS A 44 -10.58 -14.56 -12.60
N GLU A 45 -9.38 -14.85 -13.10
CA GLU A 45 -8.95 -16.19 -13.50
C GLU A 45 -7.46 -16.39 -13.22
N GLY A 46 -7.04 -17.61 -12.87
CA GLY A 46 -5.62 -17.99 -12.76
C GLY A 46 -4.96 -17.72 -11.40
N TRP A 47 -5.61 -16.94 -10.53
CA TRP A 47 -5.19 -16.67 -9.15
C TRP A 47 -6.25 -17.19 -8.18
N ASN A 48 -6.30 -18.52 -8.03
CA ASN A 48 -7.24 -19.14 -7.11
C ASN A 48 -6.66 -19.10 -5.70
N THR A 49 -7.42 -18.50 -4.77
CA THR A 49 -7.11 -18.16 -3.37
C THR A 49 -6.36 -16.84 -3.19
N HIS A 50 -6.94 -15.94 -2.39
CA HIS A 50 -6.31 -14.75 -1.84
C HIS A 50 -5.27 -15.19 -0.80
N SER A 51 -4.19 -15.81 -1.30
CA SER A 51 -3.09 -16.33 -0.51
C SER A 51 -1.88 -15.40 -0.67
N ILE A 52 -1.19 -15.18 0.44
CA ILE A 52 0.07 -14.44 0.45
C ILE A 52 1.13 -15.35 -0.18
N LEU A 53 1.63 -14.96 -1.35
CA LEU A 53 2.55 -15.75 -2.17
C LEU A 53 3.96 -15.18 -2.11
N THR A 54 4.98 -16.03 -2.15
CA THR A 54 6.37 -15.54 -2.24
C THR A 54 6.64 -14.90 -3.60
N ILE A 55 7.10 -13.64 -3.62
CA ILE A 55 7.38 -12.87 -4.84
C ILE A 55 8.30 -13.66 -5.79
N LYS A 56 9.41 -14.19 -5.25
CA LYS A 56 10.40 -14.97 -6.03
C LYS A 56 9.80 -16.12 -6.85
N ARG A 57 8.66 -16.69 -6.43
CA ARG A 57 8.00 -17.81 -7.12
C ARG A 57 6.94 -17.36 -8.13
N LYS A 58 6.31 -16.20 -7.90
CA LYS A 58 5.07 -15.81 -8.59
C LYS A 58 5.18 -14.52 -9.40
N GLU A 59 6.22 -13.72 -9.19
CA GLU A 59 6.44 -12.47 -9.91
C GLU A 59 6.49 -12.68 -11.43
N LYS A 60 7.21 -13.69 -11.92
CA LYS A 60 7.25 -13.99 -13.36
C LYS A 60 5.85 -14.24 -13.94
N GLN A 61 5.00 -14.99 -13.22
CA GLN A 61 3.62 -15.24 -13.63
C GLN A 61 2.83 -13.93 -13.70
N LEU A 62 2.91 -13.08 -12.67
CA LEU A 62 2.24 -11.79 -12.65
C LEU A 62 2.66 -10.91 -13.85
N LEU A 63 3.95 -10.77 -14.09
CA LEU A 63 4.47 -9.91 -15.16
C LEU A 63 4.03 -10.40 -16.54
N GLU A 64 4.07 -11.71 -16.80
CA GLU A 64 3.59 -12.30 -18.06
C GLU A 64 2.09 -12.10 -18.27
N GLU A 65 1.28 -12.12 -17.20
CA GLU A 65 -0.16 -11.96 -17.29
C GLU A 65 -0.58 -10.50 -17.48
N LEU A 66 0.15 -9.56 -16.85
CA LEU A 66 0.01 -8.13 -17.12
C LEU A 66 0.34 -7.82 -18.58
N GLU A 67 1.44 -8.38 -19.12
CA GLU A 67 1.83 -8.24 -20.54
C GLU A 67 0.80 -8.83 -21.52
N LYS A 68 0.14 -9.93 -21.12
CA LYS A 68 -0.95 -10.56 -21.90
C LYS A 68 -2.30 -9.86 -21.71
N ASN A 69 -2.35 -8.71 -21.03
CA ASN A 69 -3.57 -7.96 -20.74
C ASN A 69 -4.66 -8.79 -20.01
N LYS A 70 -4.27 -9.77 -19.19
CA LYS A 70 -5.23 -10.49 -18.34
C LYS A 70 -5.80 -9.55 -17.27
N LYS A 71 -7.09 -9.66 -16.98
CA LYS A 71 -7.72 -8.78 -15.98
C LYS A 71 -7.24 -9.10 -14.55
N ILE A 72 -6.31 -8.29 -14.07
CA ILE A 72 -5.86 -8.22 -12.66
C ILE A 72 -6.62 -7.09 -11.98
N GLU A 73 -7.24 -7.39 -10.85
CA GLU A 73 -8.03 -6.41 -10.08
C GLU A 73 -7.14 -5.73 -9.05
N ASP A 74 -6.34 -6.51 -8.31
CA ASP A 74 -5.48 -6.00 -7.26
C ASP A 74 -4.11 -6.68 -7.25
N ILE A 75 -3.08 -5.91 -6.91
CA ILE A 75 -1.74 -6.42 -6.58
C ILE A 75 -1.34 -5.85 -5.22
N GLU A 76 -0.88 -6.73 -4.35
CA GLU A 76 -0.40 -6.37 -3.03
C GLU A 76 1.07 -6.76 -2.88
N LEU A 77 1.86 -5.94 -2.21
CA LEU A 77 3.23 -6.22 -1.81
C LEU A 77 3.34 -6.15 -0.29
N TYR A 78 4.01 -7.14 0.29
CA TYR A 78 4.21 -7.26 1.72
C TYR A 78 5.69 -7.39 2.01
N ALA A 79 6.18 -6.53 2.90
CA ALA A 79 7.34 -6.87 3.71
C ALA A 79 6.84 -7.33 5.08
N LYS A 80 7.13 -8.57 5.42
CA LYS A 80 6.79 -9.14 6.73
C LYS A 80 8.01 -9.17 7.64
N GLU A 81 7.79 -8.89 8.90
CA GLU A 81 8.74 -9.17 9.96
C GLU A 81 8.74 -10.66 10.27
N MET A 82 9.94 -11.24 10.36
CA MET A 82 10.15 -12.66 10.55
C MET A 82 11.00 -12.89 11.80
N GLU A 83 10.53 -13.72 12.72
CA GLU A 83 11.34 -14.26 13.81
C GLU A 83 11.56 -15.75 13.55
N GLY A 84 12.77 -16.08 13.08
CA GLY A 84 13.08 -17.43 12.60
C GLY A 84 12.24 -17.82 11.39
N LYS A 85 11.24 -18.69 11.60
CA LYS A 85 10.30 -19.17 10.56
C LYS A 85 8.90 -18.60 10.69
N GLU A 86 8.62 -17.85 11.75
CA GLU A 86 7.29 -17.32 12.05
C GLU A 86 7.13 -15.90 11.48
N MET A 87 5.96 -15.64 10.92
CA MET A 87 5.55 -14.29 10.47
C MET A 87 4.93 -13.56 11.66
N ILE A 88 5.53 -12.46 12.07
CA ILE A 88 5.07 -11.71 13.25
C ILE A 88 4.08 -10.64 12.83
N ASP A 89 4.50 -9.74 11.95
CA ASP A 89 3.69 -8.61 11.51
C ASP A 89 4.06 -8.12 10.11
N ASN A 90 3.27 -7.21 9.55
CA ASN A 90 3.58 -6.50 8.32
C ASN A 90 4.49 -5.29 8.64
N LYS A 91 5.78 -5.42 8.34
CA LYS A 91 6.71 -4.28 8.36
C LYS A 91 6.29 -3.19 7.37
N SER A 92 5.71 -3.57 6.23
CA SER A 92 5.09 -2.64 5.28
C SER A 92 4.14 -3.35 4.31
N TYR A 93 3.23 -2.58 3.71
CA TYR A 93 2.20 -3.07 2.79
C TYR A 93 1.91 -2.06 1.68
N PHE A 94 1.86 -2.53 0.44
CA PHE A 94 1.49 -1.73 -0.72
C PHE A 94 0.34 -2.39 -1.44
N LEU A 95 -0.72 -1.63 -1.75
CA LEU A 95 -1.85 -2.09 -2.58
C LEU A 95 -1.85 -1.32 -3.90
N ILE A 96 -2.18 -1.99 -4.99
CA ILE A 96 -2.51 -1.40 -6.29
C ILE A 96 -3.85 -1.99 -6.72
N SER A 97 -4.91 -1.21 -6.62
CA SER A 97 -6.28 -1.67 -6.90
C SER A 97 -6.93 -0.92 -8.05
N GLN A 98 -7.47 -1.65 -9.04
CA GLN A 98 -8.36 -1.07 -10.06
C GLN A 98 -9.76 -0.76 -9.51
N LYS A 99 -10.20 -1.47 -8.47
CA LYS A 99 -11.56 -1.39 -7.94
C LYS A 99 -11.70 -0.23 -6.95
N ASP A 100 -10.84 -0.19 -5.95
CA ASP A 100 -10.96 0.73 -4.82
C ASP A 100 -10.03 1.95 -4.99
N GLY A 101 -9.23 1.97 -6.07
CA GLY A 101 -8.35 3.06 -6.51
C GLY A 101 -7.28 3.49 -5.49
N ILE A 102 -7.01 2.62 -4.52
CA ILE A 102 -6.05 2.85 -3.45
C ILE A 102 -4.65 2.47 -3.95
N ILE A 103 -3.67 3.38 -3.78
CA ILE A 103 -2.27 3.02 -3.87
C ILE A 103 -1.49 3.36 -2.62
N ALA A 104 -0.97 2.28 -2.04
CA ALA A 104 0.18 2.23 -1.15
C ALA A 104 0.08 2.84 0.23
N PHE A 105 0.65 2.09 1.15
CA PHE A 105 1.02 2.48 2.48
C PHE A 105 2.52 2.25 2.62
N TRP A 106 3.15 2.96 3.52
CA TRP A 106 4.57 2.81 3.79
C TRP A 106 4.80 2.97 5.28
N THR A 107 5.65 2.13 5.85
CA THR A 107 6.16 2.29 7.22
C THR A 107 7.64 2.07 7.23
N ASN A 108 8.37 3.03 7.77
CA ASN A 108 9.78 2.85 8.10
C ASN A 108 10.08 3.57 9.42
N THR A 109 10.98 2.99 10.22
CA THR A 109 11.53 3.59 11.43
C THR A 109 12.67 4.56 11.13
N ASN A 110 13.31 4.48 9.96
CA ASN A 110 14.37 5.38 9.48
C ASN A 110 13.78 6.58 8.72
N ILE A 111 12.97 7.35 9.42
CA ILE A 111 12.10 8.39 8.83
C ILE A 111 12.89 9.57 8.23
N GLU A 112 14.08 9.88 8.76
CA GLU A 112 14.87 11.06 8.36
C GLU A 112 15.51 10.94 6.96
N GLU A 113 15.69 9.72 6.47
CA GLU A 113 16.39 9.44 5.20
C GLU A 113 15.44 9.29 4.00
N ILE A 114 14.12 9.40 4.23
CA ILE A 114 13.10 9.12 3.22
C ILE A 114 12.37 10.40 2.85
N ASP A 115 12.42 10.75 1.55
CA ASP A 115 11.57 11.81 1.01
C ASP A 115 10.17 11.26 0.71
N PHE A 116 9.30 11.30 1.71
CA PHE A 116 7.91 10.90 1.60
C PHE A 116 7.10 11.76 0.62
N LYS A 117 7.52 13.01 0.38
CA LYS A 117 6.85 13.88 -0.60
C LYS A 117 7.17 13.43 -2.02
N GLU A 118 8.42 13.07 -2.29
CA GLU A 118 8.83 12.49 -3.58
C GLU A 118 8.04 11.22 -3.89
N ILE A 119 7.95 10.29 -2.93
CA ILE A 119 7.17 9.05 -3.07
C ILE A 119 5.72 9.35 -3.44
N LEU A 120 5.09 10.27 -2.70
CA LEU A 120 3.70 10.64 -2.91
C LEU A 120 3.48 11.28 -4.30
N GLU A 121 4.36 12.19 -4.73
CA GLU A 121 4.25 12.84 -6.04
C GLU A 121 4.46 11.85 -7.20
N GLU A 122 5.38 10.90 -7.06
CA GLU A 122 5.57 9.84 -8.04
C GLU A 122 4.34 8.91 -8.16
N MET A 123 3.70 8.58 -7.03
CA MET A 123 2.47 7.76 -7.04
C MET A 123 1.31 8.43 -7.78
N LYS A 124 1.25 9.77 -7.85
CA LYS A 124 0.20 10.52 -8.59
C LYS A 124 0.24 10.29 -10.09
N LYS A 125 1.33 9.74 -10.64
CA LYS A 125 1.39 9.27 -12.04
C LYS A 125 0.36 8.16 -12.28
N TYR A 126 0.11 7.33 -11.27
CA TYR A 126 -0.74 6.14 -11.35
C TYR A 126 -2.10 6.33 -10.67
N VAL A 127 -2.34 7.44 -9.96
CA VAL A 127 -3.57 7.65 -9.19
C VAL A 127 -4.11 9.07 -9.38
N GLU A 128 -5.42 9.19 -9.51
CA GLU A 128 -6.17 10.42 -9.32
C GLU A 128 -6.43 10.61 -7.82
N PRO A 129 -5.69 11.49 -7.13
CA PRO A 129 -5.76 11.58 -5.68
C PRO A 129 -7.17 12.00 -5.22
N GLY A 130 -7.73 11.18 -4.35
CA GLY A 130 -8.90 11.49 -3.53
C GLY A 130 -8.55 11.67 -2.05
N ILE A 131 -7.43 11.15 -1.55
CA ILE A 131 -6.87 11.49 -0.25
C ILE A 131 -5.35 11.40 -0.39
N GLU A 132 -4.64 12.37 0.15
CA GLU A 132 -3.18 12.32 0.31
C GLU A 132 -2.85 12.59 1.77
N GLU A 133 -2.11 11.69 2.41
CA GLU A 133 -1.69 11.92 3.79
C GLU A 133 -0.24 11.49 4.03
N ILE A 134 0.46 12.29 4.84
CA ILE A 134 1.75 11.94 5.42
C ILE A 134 1.62 12.19 6.92
N CYS A 135 1.79 11.16 7.74
CA CYS A 135 1.62 11.27 9.18
C CYS A 135 2.53 10.33 9.98
N ASP A 136 2.79 10.69 11.23
CA ASP A 136 3.49 9.81 12.18
C ASP A 136 2.48 8.91 12.90
N TRP A 137 2.75 7.62 12.85
CA TRP A 137 1.92 6.56 13.40
C TRP A 137 2.53 6.04 14.70
N GLU A 138 1.78 6.24 15.78
CA GLU A 138 2.06 5.71 17.11
C GLU A 138 0.82 4.95 17.57
N SER A 139 0.53 3.82 16.93
CA SER A 139 -0.63 3.00 17.23
C SER A 139 -0.27 1.52 17.08
N GLY A 140 -0.84 0.68 17.93
CA GLY A 140 -0.73 -0.78 17.81
C GLY A 140 -1.68 -1.36 16.77
N ALA A 141 -2.55 -0.55 16.18
CA ALA A 141 -3.37 -0.92 15.04
C ALA A 141 -2.57 -0.80 13.75
N LEU A 142 -2.84 -1.70 12.80
CA LEU A 142 -2.27 -1.62 11.46
C LEU A 142 -2.81 -0.37 10.75
N PRO A 143 -1.95 0.49 10.18
CA PRO A 143 -2.40 1.70 9.49
C PRO A 143 -3.38 1.45 8.34
N ILE A 144 -3.36 0.26 7.73
CA ILE A 144 -4.31 -0.13 6.69
C ILE A 144 -5.77 -0.03 7.18
N VAL A 145 -6.03 -0.26 8.47
CA VAL A 145 -7.36 -0.12 9.06
C VAL A 145 -7.82 1.33 9.04
N TYR A 146 -6.91 2.27 9.31
CA TYR A 146 -7.18 3.71 9.21
C TYR A 146 -7.30 4.18 7.76
N ILE A 147 -6.49 3.67 6.84
CA ILE A 147 -6.60 4.03 5.41
C ILE A 147 -7.98 3.63 4.85
N HIS A 148 -8.50 2.48 5.27
CA HIS A 148 -9.83 2.05 4.85
C HIS A 148 -10.97 2.78 5.56
N ASN A 149 -10.93 2.87 6.89
CA ASN A 149 -12.07 3.33 7.70
C ASN A 149 -11.96 4.80 8.15
N GLY A 150 -10.87 5.50 7.84
CA GLY A 150 -10.61 6.86 8.29
C GLY A 150 -10.51 6.98 9.81
N GLU A 151 -10.88 8.15 10.33
CA GLU A 151 -10.79 8.49 11.76
C GLU A 151 -11.63 7.56 12.65
N GLU A 152 -12.71 6.96 12.14
CA GLU A 152 -13.51 5.96 12.87
C GLU A 152 -12.68 4.74 13.30
N ALA A 153 -11.59 4.43 12.59
CA ALA A 153 -10.66 3.35 12.96
C ALA A 153 -10.00 3.62 14.32
N LEU A 154 -9.76 4.89 14.65
CA LEU A 154 -9.05 5.30 15.85
C LEU A 154 -10.00 5.35 17.06
N GLU A 155 -11.30 5.60 16.84
CA GLU A 155 -12.31 5.65 17.91
C GLU A 155 -12.66 4.25 18.46
N LYS A 156 -12.64 3.22 17.60
CA LYS A 156 -13.13 1.86 17.94
C LYS A 156 -12.15 1.02 18.75
N THR A 157 -10.86 1.36 18.83
CA THR A 157 -9.89 0.48 19.49
C THR A 157 -9.87 0.62 21.01
N GLY A 158 -10.46 1.68 21.59
CA GLY A 158 -10.63 1.86 23.04
C GLY A 158 -9.33 1.90 23.86
N LYS A 159 -8.17 1.76 23.20
CA LYS A 159 -6.85 1.88 23.79
C LYS A 159 -6.43 3.33 23.67
N PHE A 160 -6.30 4.01 24.81
CA PHE A 160 -5.83 5.39 24.97
C PHE A 160 -4.48 5.74 24.29
N GLN A 161 -3.88 4.83 23.53
CA GLN A 161 -2.55 4.93 22.94
C GLN A 161 -2.55 4.97 21.41
N ASP A 162 -3.62 4.58 20.71
CA ASP A 162 -3.62 4.57 19.24
C ASP A 162 -3.84 5.99 18.71
N LYS A 163 -2.79 6.64 18.22
CA LYS A 163 -2.89 8.01 17.69
C LYS A 163 -2.00 8.25 16.49
N ILE A 164 -2.47 9.14 15.64
CA ILE A 164 -1.63 9.88 14.71
C ILE A 164 -1.06 11.06 15.49
N THR A 165 0.26 11.16 15.62
CA THR A 165 0.90 12.21 16.43
C THR A 165 1.13 13.48 15.67
N VAL A 166 1.51 13.38 14.40
CA VAL A 166 1.80 14.53 13.54
C VAL A 166 1.24 14.25 12.15
N ILE A 167 0.53 15.24 11.59
CA ILE A 167 0.09 15.24 10.20
C ILE A 167 0.94 16.26 9.46
N TYR A 168 1.79 15.79 8.55
CA TYR A 168 2.66 16.62 7.71
C TYR A 168 1.94 17.10 6.44
N LYS A 169 0.98 16.31 5.97
CA LYS A 169 0.12 16.63 4.83
C LYS A 169 -1.19 15.87 5.00
N LYS A 170 -2.31 16.54 4.77
CA LYS A 170 -3.64 15.93 4.61
C LYS A 170 -4.39 16.72 3.55
N VAL A 171 -4.63 16.10 2.40
CA VAL A 171 -5.46 16.66 1.33
C VAL A 171 -6.63 15.72 1.15
N THR A 172 -7.82 16.20 1.42
CA THR A 172 -9.09 15.54 1.11
C THR A 172 -9.85 16.51 0.20
N PRO A 173 -10.32 16.09 -1.00
CA PRO A 173 -11.27 16.85 -1.78
C PRO A 173 -12.45 17.20 -0.90
N LEU A 174 -12.78 18.48 -0.86
CA LEU A 174 -14.11 18.92 -0.48
C LEU A 174 -15.06 18.29 -1.51
N ASP A 175 -15.91 17.37 -1.08
CA ASP A 175 -17.06 16.86 -1.83
C ASP A 175 -16.81 15.89 -3.02
N ILE A 176 -16.03 14.82 -2.84
CA ILE A 176 -16.18 13.62 -3.69
C ILE A 176 -16.55 12.43 -2.80
N PRO A 177 -17.78 11.90 -2.88
CA PRO A 177 -18.13 10.65 -2.25
C PRO A 177 -17.24 9.56 -2.84
N ILE A 178 -16.35 9.00 -2.02
CA ILE A 178 -15.73 7.72 -2.34
C ILE A 178 -16.83 6.69 -2.09
N GLU A 179 -17.50 6.22 -3.13
CA GLU A 179 -18.40 5.07 -3.00
C GLU A 179 -17.57 3.87 -2.50
N VAL A 180 -17.97 3.33 -1.35
CA VAL A 180 -17.38 2.17 -0.66
C VAL A 180 -18.05 0.89 -1.16
#